data_AF-A0A7C1DLR2-F1
#
_entry.id   AF-A0A7C1DLR2-F1
#
_cell.length_a   1.000
_cell.length_b   1.000
_cell.length_c   1.000
_cell.angle_alpha   90.00
_cell.angle_beta   90.00
_cell.angle_gamma   90.00
#
_symmetry.space_group_name_H-M   'P 1'
#
loop_
_entity.id
_entity.type
_entity.pdbx_description
1 polymer ?
#
loop_
_entity_poly.entity_id
_entity_poly.type
_entity_poly.pdbx_seq_one_letter_code
_entity_poly.pdbx_strand_id
1 'polypeptide(L)' 'MESLAAGGLVLSDRARVALAVFRGWDQGPVLPHTDHGRALIELGFADDVDYCGRTDAADTVGRLFGAEIRAV' A
#
# COMPACT_ATOMS: atom_id res chain seq x y z
N MET A 1 19.93 7.85 -13.94
CA MET A 1 19.31 6.55 -13.61
C MET A 1 19.45 6.40 -12.11
N GLU A 2 18.43 6.78 -11.34
CA GLU A 2 18.51 6.73 -9.88
C GLU A 2 18.48 5.28 -9.42
N SER A 3 19.65 4.77 -9.08
CA SER A 3 19.83 3.51 -8.36
C SER A 3 19.40 3.76 -6.91
N LEU A 4 18.38 3.03 -6.45
CA LEU A 4 18.20 2.82 -5.02
C LEU A 4 19.36 1.94 -4.56
N ALA A 5 20.45 2.59 -4.15
CA ALA A 5 21.66 1.95 -3.71
C ALA A 5 21.40 1.21 -2.39
N ALA A 6 21.16 -0.11 -2.50
CA ALA A 6 21.50 -1.12 -1.49
C ALA A 6 21.36 -2.58 -2.00
N GLY A 7 20.72 -2.86 -3.16
CA GLY A 7 20.40 -4.26 -3.52
C GLY A 7 20.29 -4.62 -5.00
N GLY A 8 20.77 -3.79 -5.94
CA GLY A 8 20.77 -4.13 -7.37
C GLY A 8 19.37 -4.18 -8.02
N LEU A 9 18.35 -3.58 -7.40
CA LEU A 9 16.99 -3.54 -7.96
C LEU A 9 16.90 -2.52 -9.11
N VAL A 10 16.38 -2.97 -10.24
CA VAL A 10 16.07 -2.11 -11.39
C VAL A 10 14.56 -1.88 -11.44
N LEU A 11 14.14 -0.64 -11.20
CA LEU A 11 12.73 -0.27 -11.26
C LEU A 11 12.27 0.00 -12.69
N SER A 12 11.10 -0.54 -13.04
CA SER A 12 10.34 -0.10 -14.21
C SER A 12 9.81 1.32 -14.00
N ASP A 13 9.43 2.00 -15.08
CA ASP A 13 8.90 3.37 -14.97
C ASP A 13 7.64 3.44 -14.11
N ARG A 14 6.76 2.43 -14.19
CA ARG A 14 5.57 2.35 -13.32
C ARG A 14 5.95 2.21 -11.85
N ALA A 15 6.99 1.43 -11.55
CA ALA A 15 7.49 1.29 -10.18
C ALA A 15 8.12 2.60 -9.68
N ARG A 16 8.79 3.37 -10.55
CA ARG A 16 9.32 4.70 -10.19
C ARG A 16 8.21 5.70 -9.87
N VAL A 17 7.14 5.73 -10.67
CA VAL A 17 5.98 6.58 -10.41
C VAL A 17 5.33 6.19 -9.08
N ALA A 18 5.07 4.89 -8.86
CA ALA A 18 4.50 4.41 -7.61
C ALA A 18 5.38 4.77 -6.39
N LEU A 19 6.70 4.67 -6.52
CA LEU A 19 7.63 5.06 -5.46
C LEU A 19 7.65 6.58 -5.22
N ALA A 20 7.64 7.39 -6.27
CA ALA A 20 7.60 8.84 -6.13
C ALA A 20 6.31 9.29 -5.42
N VAL A 21 5.21 8.66 -5.78
CA VAL A 21 3.90 8.83 -5.17
C VAL A 21 3.94 8.41 -3.69
N PHE A 22 4.46 7.22 -3.36
CA PHE A 22 4.70 6.79 -1.98
C PHE A 22 5.55 7.76 -1.15
N ARG A 23 6.69 8.22 -1.70
CA ARG A 23 7.61 9.15 -1.02
C ARG A 23 7.05 10.55 -0.81
N GLY A 24 6.12 10.98 -1.66
CA GLY A 24 5.45 12.28 -1.52
C GLY A 24 4.43 12.31 -0.38
N TRP A 25 4.03 11.16 0.16
CA TRP A 25 3.07 11.06 1.25
C TRP A 25 3.76 11.06 2.61
N ASP A 26 4.22 12.25 3.01
CA ASP A 26 4.72 12.53 4.36
C ASP A 26 3.57 12.83 5.37
N GLN A 27 2.31 12.74 4.92
CA GLN A 27 1.12 13.31 5.59
C GLN A 27 0.13 12.25 6.14
N GLY A 28 0.50 10.97 6.15
CA GLY A 28 -0.35 9.88 6.66
C GLY A 28 -1.01 9.03 5.57
N PRO A 29 -2.04 8.25 5.91
CA PRO A 29 -2.59 7.21 5.03
C PRO A 29 -3.24 7.79 3.78
N VAL A 30 -3.02 7.14 2.65
CA VAL A 30 -3.52 7.55 1.33
C VAL A 30 -4.99 7.32 1.11
N LEU A 31 -5.51 6.23 1.67
CA LEU A 31 -6.83 5.73 1.34
C LEU A 31 -7.93 6.79 1.50
N PRO A 32 -7.99 7.60 2.59
CA PRO A 32 -8.98 8.66 2.75
C PRO A 32 -9.02 9.71 1.63
N HIS A 33 -7.92 9.89 0.89
CA HIS A 33 -7.82 10.89 -0.17
C HIS A 33 -8.19 10.36 -1.55
N THR A 34 -8.40 9.06 -1.69
CA THR A 34 -8.86 8.44 -2.95
C THR A 34 -10.38 8.53 -3.09
N ASP A 35 -10.89 8.53 -4.33
CA ASP A 35 -12.32 8.52 -4.59
C ASP A 35 -13.02 7.34 -3.89
N HIS A 36 -12.37 6.16 -3.92
CA HIS A 36 -12.90 4.95 -3.30
C HIS A 36 -12.90 5.02 -1.77
N GLY A 37 -11.82 5.52 -1.15
CA GLY A 37 -11.76 5.65 0.30
C GLY A 37 -12.77 6.67 0.84
N ARG A 38 -13.00 7.78 0.12
CA ARG A 38 -14.07 8.72 0.49
C ARG A 38 -15.45 8.06 0.45
N ALA A 39 -15.73 7.27 -0.59
CA ALA A 39 -16.98 6.53 -0.68
C ALA A 39 -17.15 5.51 0.47
N LEU A 40 -16.08 4.82 0.89
CA LEU A 40 -16.12 3.91 2.05
C LEU A 40 -16.41 4.65 3.35
N ILE A 41 -15.81 5.83 3.56
CA ILE A 41 -16.08 6.68 4.72
C ILE A 41 -17.54 7.14 4.74
N GLU A 42 -18.09 7.55 3.59
CA GLU A 42 -19.50 7.93 3.45
C GLU A 42 -20.47 6.78 3.81
N LEU A 43 -20.04 5.53 3.57
CA LEU A 43 -20.79 4.32 3.94
C LEU A 43 -20.63 3.92 5.42
N GLY A 44 -19.82 4.65 6.20
CA GLY A 44 -19.58 4.37 7.61
C GLY A 44 -18.39 3.45 7.92
N PHE A 45 -17.54 3.14 6.93
CA PHE A 45 -16.36 2.28 7.10
C PHE A 45 -15.07 3.08 7.39
N ALA A 46 -15.18 4.19 8.13
CA ALA A 46 -14.04 5.06 8.41
C ALA A 46 -12.92 4.33 9.19
N ASP A 47 -13.30 3.50 10.16
CA ASP A 47 -12.35 2.72 10.97
C ASP A 47 -11.60 1.68 10.12
N ASP A 48 -12.26 1.06 9.14
CA ASP A 48 -11.61 0.12 8.21
C ASP A 48 -10.60 0.82 7.30
N VAL A 49 -10.95 2.03 6.83
CA VAL A 49 -10.06 2.86 6.01
C VAL A 49 -8.83 3.29 6.81
N ASP A 50 -9.01 3.65 8.08
CA ASP A 50 -7.89 3.96 8.99
C ASP A 50 -6.99 2.74 9.19
N TYR A 51 -7.57 1.60 9.57
CA TYR A 51 -6.80 0.37 9.80
C TYR A 51 -6.02 -0.08 8.56
N CYS A 52 -6.67 -0.11 7.39
CA CYS A 52 -6.04 -0.50 6.13
C CYS A 52 -4.93 0.46 5.69
N GLY A 53 -4.94 1.70 6.18
CA GLY A 53 -3.92 2.70 5.87
C GLY A 53 -2.64 2.57 6.71
N ARG A 54 -2.62 1.71 7.72
CA ARG A 54 -1.46 1.56 8.63
C ARG A 54 -0.37 0.70 7.98
N THR A 55 0.86 1.20 8.02
CA THR A 55 2.06 0.43 7.68
C THR A 55 2.38 -0.56 8.79
N ASP A 56 2.78 -1.78 8.44
CA ASP A 56 3.18 -2.85 9.37
C ASP A 56 2.10 -3.22 10.42
N ALA A 57 0.82 -3.13 10.05
CA ALA A 57 -0.31 -3.49 10.93
C ALA A 57 -0.41 -4.99 11.25
N ALA A 58 0.24 -5.84 10.45
CA ALA A 58 0.30 -7.29 10.63
C ALA A 58 1.70 -7.80 10.28
N ASP A 59 2.12 -8.89 10.93
CA ASP A 59 3.42 -9.56 10.75
C ASP A 59 3.35 -10.77 9.80
N THR A 60 2.14 -11.22 9.46
CA THR A 60 1.88 -12.37 8.57
C THR A 60 1.92 -11.99 7.09
N VAL A 61 2.38 -12.92 6.24
CA VAL A 61 2.28 -12.78 4.78
C VAL A 61 1.30 -13.80 4.22
N GLY A 62 0.27 -13.36 3.50
CA GLY A 62 -0.65 -14.25 2.81
C GLY A 62 -0.02 -14.84 1.54
N ARG A 63 0.01 -16.18 1.42
CA ARG A 63 0.50 -16.88 0.23
C ARG A 63 -0.62 -17.70 -0.43
N LEU A 64 -0.72 -17.59 -1.75
CA LEU A 64 -1.67 -18.35 -2.58
C LEU A 64 -1.17 -19.79 -2.80
N PHE A 65 -1.99 -20.76 -2.46
CA PHE A 65 -1.79 -22.19 -2.68
C PHE A 65 -2.99 -22.77 -3.44
N GLY A 66 -2.87 -22.90 -4.76
CA GLY A 66 -4.02 -23.27 -5.60
C GLY A 66 -5.10 -22.18 -5.52
N ALA A 67 -6.26 -22.52 -4.94
CA ALA A 67 -7.39 -21.60 -4.77
C ALA A 67 -7.50 -21.01 -3.34
N GLU A 68 -6.57 -21.32 -2.45
CA GLU A 68 -6.60 -20.88 -1.04
C GLU A 68 -5.49 -19.88 -0.72
N ILE A 69 -5.77 -18.91 0.14
CA ILE A 69 -4.74 -18.05 0.75
C ILE A 69 -4.47 -18.55 2.17
N ARG A 70 -3.20 -18.77 2.50
CA ARG A 70 -2.74 -19.20 3.83
C ARG A 70 -1.77 -18.17 4.39
N ALA A 71 -1.89 -17.86 5.68
CA ALA A 71 -0.87 -17.10 6.38
C ALA A 71 0.40 -17.96 6.53
N VAL A 72 1.54 -17.40 6.17
CA VAL A 72 2.87 -17.99 6.38
C VAL A 72 3.74 -17.07 7.21
#